data_AF-A0A8X6XPL3-F1
#
_entry.id   AF-A0A8X6XPL3-F1
#
_cell.length_a   1.000
_cell.length_b   1.000
_cell.length_c   1.000
_cell.angle_alpha   90.00
_cell.angle_beta   90.00
_cell.angle_gamma   90.00
#
_symmetry.space_group_name_H-M   'P 1'
#
loop_
_entity.id
_entity.type
_entity.pdbx_description
1 polymer ?
#
loop_
_entity_poly.entity_id
_entity_poly.type
_entity_poly.pdbx_seq_one_letter_code
_entity_poly.pdbx_strand_id
1 'polypeptide(L)'
;MNITEELLELVSLKGTTTGRDIKDAVIHCTQRRQIDLKSLVGIATDGAPSMVGKNVGGAVSLILDHTKALGNSSNDFEMLICLVFEPRESMCQVLNKVPVMKVVAKVI
;
A
#
# COMPACT_ATOMS: atom_id res chain seq x y z
N MET A 1 -27.55 -5.82 1.54
CA MET A 1 -26.39 -4.94 1.31
C MET A 1 -25.75 -5.41 0.01
N ASN A 2 -25.53 -4.50 -0.94
CA ASN A 2 -24.80 -4.81 -2.16
C ASN A 2 -23.37 -4.29 -1.96
N ILE A 3 -22.38 -5.18 -1.94
CA ILE A 3 -20.97 -4.81 -1.86
C ILE A 3 -20.46 -4.75 -3.30
N THR A 4 -19.82 -3.66 -3.67
CA THR A 4 -19.26 -3.44 -5.01
C THR A 4 -17.78 -3.16 -4.90
N GLU A 5 -17.00 -3.77 -5.78
CA GLU A 5 -15.57 -3.51 -5.93
C GLU A 5 -15.34 -2.87 -7.30
N GLU A 6 -14.62 -1.75 -7.33
CA GLU A 6 -14.37 -1.00 -8.56
C GLU A 6 -12.91 -0.54 -8.62
N LEU A 7 -12.33 -0.56 -9.83
CA LEU A 7 -11.01 -0.01 -10.08
C LEU A 7 -11.11 1.52 -10.20
N LEU A 8 -10.52 2.24 -9.25
CA LEU A 8 -10.51 3.70 -9.28
C LEU A 8 -9.63 4.25 -10.42
N GLU A 9 -8.37 3.82 -10.47
CA GLU A 9 -7.39 4.26 -11.47
C GLU A 9 -6.13 3.39 -11.47
N LEU A 10 -5.46 3.31 -12.64
CA LEU A 10 -4.08 2.85 -12.78
C LEU A 10 -3.15 4.05 -12.99
N VAL A 11 -2.20 4.25 -12.08
CA VAL A 11 -1.25 5.38 -12.14
C VAL A 11 0.15 4.86 -12.46
N SER A 12 0.77 5.38 -13.51
CA SER A 12 2.17 5.09 -13.84
C SER A 12 3.09 6.03 -13.06
N LEU A 13 4.06 5.46 -12.34
CA LEU A 13 5.12 6.20 -11.65
C LEU A 13 6.36 6.26 -12.54
N LYS A 14 6.90 7.46 -12.76
CA LYS A 14 8.10 7.67 -13.59
C LYS A 14 9.29 8.07 -12.73
N GLY A 15 10.47 7.53 -13.07
CA GLY A 15 11.70 7.81 -12.35
C GLY A 15 11.87 6.91 -11.13
N THR A 16 11.22 7.26 -10.02
CA THR A 16 11.35 6.54 -8.74
C THR A 16 10.03 5.95 -8.27
N THR A 17 10.14 4.91 -7.42
CA THR A 17 9.00 4.23 -6.79
C THR A 17 9.21 4.20 -5.28
N THR A 18 9.46 5.36 -4.68
CA THR A 18 9.59 5.50 -3.22
C THR A 18 8.22 5.52 -2.55
N GLY A 19 8.16 5.31 -1.24
CA GLY A 19 6.88 5.40 -0.54
C GLY A 19 6.24 6.79 -0.60
N ARG A 20 7.04 7.85 -0.76
CA ARG A 20 6.54 9.22 -0.99
C ARG A 20 5.87 9.34 -2.36
N ASP A 21 6.52 8.84 -3.41
CA ASP A 21 5.98 8.88 -4.78
C ASP A 21 4.62 8.19 -4.85
N ILE A 22 4.52 7.01 -4.19
CA ILE A 22 3.29 6.23 -4.13
C ILE A 22 2.22 6.97 -3.32
N LYS A 23 2.56 7.49 -2.14
CA LYS A 23 1.63 8.26 -1.31
C LYS A 23 1.09 9.47 -2.07
N ASP A 24 1.96 10.26 -2.71
CA ASP A 24 1.53 11.44 -3.46
C ASP A 24 0.64 11.07 -4.66
N ALA A 25 0.94 9.96 -5.35
CA ALA A 25 0.05 9.44 -6.40
C ALA A 25 -1.33 9.03 -5.88
N VAL A 26 -1.41 8.37 -4.71
CA VAL A 26 -2.68 8.01 -4.08
C VAL A 26 -3.47 9.26 -3.69
N ILE A 27 -2.85 10.25 -3.05
CA ILE A 27 -3.53 11.49 -2.66
C ILE A 27 -4.04 12.26 -3.88
N HIS A 28 -3.24 12.39 -4.94
CA HIS A 28 -3.69 13.06 -6.16
C HIS A 28 -4.84 12.30 -6.85
N CYS A 29 -4.77 10.97 -6.89
CA CYS A 29 -5.84 10.13 -7.44
C CYS A 29 -7.16 10.35 -6.68
N THR A 30 -7.13 10.27 -5.35
CA THR A 30 -8.35 10.43 -4.54
C THR A 30 -8.91 11.85 -4.61
N GLN A 31 -8.07 12.87 -4.61
CA GLN A 31 -8.51 14.27 -4.78
C GLN A 31 -9.21 14.47 -6.13
N ARG A 32 -8.62 13.99 -7.22
CA ARG A 32 -9.19 14.12 -8.57
C ARG A 32 -10.51 13.37 -8.73
N ARG A 33 -10.66 12.26 -8.00
CA ARG A 33 -11.88 11.43 -7.95
C ARG A 33 -12.85 11.83 -6.84
N GLN A 34 -12.51 12.86 -6.06
CA GLN A 34 -13.31 13.37 -4.94
C GLN A 34 -13.64 12.29 -3.89
N ILE A 35 -12.69 11.37 -3.66
CA ILE A 35 -12.79 10.32 -2.64
C ILE A 35 -12.29 10.88 -1.31
N ASP A 36 -13.11 10.79 -0.26
CA ASP A 36 -12.73 11.21 1.09
C ASP A 36 -11.82 10.16 1.75
N LEU A 37 -10.53 10.49 1.87
CA LEU A 37 -9.58 9.62 2.55
C LEU A 37 -9.80 9.51 4.07
N LYS A 38 -10.66 10.34 4.67
CA LYS A 38 -11.05 10.19 6.08
C LYS A 38 -11.87 8.92 6.33
N SER A 39 -12.51 8.36 5.31
CA SER A 39 -13.23 7.08 5.42
C SER A 39 -12.37 5.86 5.07
N LEU A 40 -11.05 6.03 4.87
CA LEU A 40 -10.16 4.92 4.60
C LEU A 40 -10.05 4.00 5.82
N VAL A 41 -10.39 2.73 5.64
CA VAL A 41 -10.40 1.71 6.71
C VAL A 41 -9.23 0.72 6.62
N GLY A 42 -8.62 0.57 5.45
CA GLY A 42 -7.50 -0.33 5.27
C GLY A 42 -6.76 -0.13 3.97
N ILE A 43 -5.55 -0.66 3.90
CA ILE A 43 -4.72 -0.69 2.70
C ILE A 43 -4.19 -2.12 2.50
N ALA A 44 -4.37 -2.63 1.30
CA ALA A 44 -3.79 -3.88 0.84
C ALA A 44 -2.55 -3.59 -0.04
N THR A 45 -1.40 -4.18 0.28
CA THR A 45 -0.14 -3.99 -0.48
C THR A 45 0.61 -5.29 -0.67
N ASP A 46 1.53 -5.35 -1.63
CA ASP A 46 2.40 -6.51 -1.85
C ASP A 46 3.52 -6.70 -0.81
N GLY A 47 3.66 -5.77 0.14
CA GLY A 47 4.72 -5.80 1.14
C GLY A 47 6.09 -5.36 0.62
N ALA A 48 6.17 -4.73 -0.56
CA ALA A 48 7.43 -4.17 -1.05
C ALA A 48 8.02 -3.13 -0.07
N PRO A 49 9.36 -2.97 0.01
CA PRO A 49 9.98 -2.00 0.93
C PRO A 49 9.48 -0.56 0.76
N SER A 50 9.07 -0.16 -0.45
CA SER A 50 8.45 1.15 -0.70
C SER A 50 7.05 1.29 -0.11
N MET A 51 6.33 0.19 0.10
CA MET A 51 4.99 0.15 0.72
C MET A 51 5.08 0.06 2.24
N VAL A 52 5.83 -0.91 2.77
CA VAL A 52 5.83 -1.30 4.21
C VAL A 52 7.16 -1.08 4.93
N GLY A 53 8.11 -0.38 4.30
CA GLY A 53 9.47 -0.19 4.82
C GLY A 53 9.49 0.15 6.32
N LYS A 54 10.41 -0.50 7.06
CA LYS A 54 10.49 -0.47 8.55
C LYS A 54 10.66 0.93 9.18
N ASN A 55 10.91 1.96 8.36
CA ASN A 55 11.07 3.35 8.78
C ASN A 55 9.95 4.19 8.14
N VAL A 56 9.66 5.37 8.71
CA VAL A 56 8.61 6.37 8.37
C VAL A 56 8.44 6.74 6.87
N GLY A 57 9.20 6.15 5.96
CA GLY A 57 9.16 6.39 4.52
C GLY A 57 8.33 5.41 3.69
N GLY A 58 7.75 4.35 4.29
CA GLY A 58 6.83 3.45 3.59
C GLY A 58 5.52 4.15 3.22
N ALA A 59 4.98 3.88 2.03
CA ALA A 59 3.76 4.52 1.53
C ALA A 59 2.58 4.35 2.49
N VAL A 60 2.43 3.17 3.10
CA VAL A 60 1.34 2.90 4.03
C VAL A 60 1.42 3.79 5.26
N SER A 61 2.61 3.91 5.87
CA SER A 61 2.85 4.80 7.01
C SER A 61 2.53 6.25 6.66
N LEU A 62 2.99 6.71 5.49
CA LEU A 62 2.80 8.09 5.04
C LEU A 62 1.34 8.42 4.75
N ILE A 63 0.58 7.47 4.17
CA ILE A 63 -0.86 7.64 3.92
C ILE A 63 -1.61 7.66 5.26
N LEU A 64 -1.24 6.79 6.21
CA LEU A 64 -1.83 6.76 7.54
C LEU A 64 -1.63 8.05 8.32
N ASP A 65 -0.41 8.59 8.31
CA ASP A 65 -0.12 9.87 8.98
C ASP A 65 -0.91 11.01 8.32
N HIS A 66 -1.07 10.97 6.99
CA HIS A 66 -1.89 11.93 6.26
C HIS A 66 -3.38 11.83 6.64
N THR A 67 -3.96 10.62 6.69
CA THR A 67 -5.38 10.46 7.05
C THR A 67 -5.66 10.83 8.50
N LYS A 68 -4.74 10.54 9.43
CA LYS A 68 -4.83 11.01 10.83
C LYS A 68 -4.84 12.54 10.91
N ALA A 69 -3.98 13.22 10.15
CA ALA A 69 -3.96 14.68 10.10
C ALA A 69 -5.26 15.29 9.52
N LEU A 70 -6.01 14.53 8.70
CA LEU A 70 -7.33 14.93 8.20
C LEU A 70 -8.47 14.69 9.22
N GLY A 71 -8.18 14.08 10.37
CA GLY A 71 -9.15 13.76 11.41
C GLY A 71 -9.74 12.36 11.33
N ASN A 72 -9.11 11.44 10.58
CA ASN A 72 -9.51 10.02 10.60
C ASN A 72 -9.35 9.50 12.04
N SER A 73 -10.48 9.10 12.64
CA SER A 73 -10.59 8.67 14.05
C SER A 73 -10.67 7.15 14.19
N SER A 74 -10.53 6.40 13.09
CA SER A 74 -10.58 4.94 13.14
C SER A 74 -9.35 4.41 13.85
N ASN A 75 -9.57 3.86 15.05
CA ASN A 75 -8.56 3.13 15.81
C ASN A 75 -8.25 1.75 15.19
N ASP A 76 -9.13 1.26 14.31
CA ASP A 76 -9.08 -0.07 13.69
C ASP A 76 -8.69 0.02 12.21
N PHE A 77 -7.51 0.56 11.93
CA PHE A 77 -6.97 0.53 10.57
C PHE A 77 -6.37 -0.84 10.26
N GLU A 78 -6.88 -1.50 9.22
CA GLU A 78 -6.40 -2.82 8.80
C GLU A 78 -5.36 -2.69 7.68
N MET A 79 -4.11 -3.04 8.00
CA MET A 79 -3.07 -3.23 6.98
C MET A 79 -3.04 -4.70 6.55
N LEU A 80 -3.44 -4.96 5.31
CA LEU A 80 -3.30 -6.28 4.71
C LEU A 80 -2.05 -6.30 3.82
N ILE A 81 -1.17 -7.25 4.06
CA ILE A 81 -0.05 -7.52 3.15
C ILE A 81 -0.46 -8.70 2.27
N CYS A 82 -0.83 -8.40 1.03
CA CYS A 82 -1.11 -9.37 -0.01
C CYS A 82 0.21 -9.89 -0.58
N LEU A 83 0.74 -10.97 -0.04
CA LEU A 83 1.85 -11.67 -0.67
C LEU A 83 1.37 -12.24 -2.01
N VAL A 84 1.70 -11.60 -3.12
CA VAL A 84 1.48 -12.17 -4.46
C VAL A 84 2.44 -13.34 -4.60
N PHE A 85 1.97 -14.53 -4.25
CA PHE A 85 2.64 -15.78 -4.60
C PHE A 85 2.25 -16.13 -6.04
N GLU A 86 3.21 -16.06 -6.96
CA GLU A 86 3.12 -16.77 -8.24
C GLU A 86 2.76 -18.24 -7.93
N PRO A 87 1.59 -18.76 -8.38
CA PRO A 87 1.14 -20.07 -7.98
C PRO A 87 2.02 -21.14 -8.61
N ARG A 88 2.98 -21.66 -7.84
CA ARG A 88 3.18 -23.10 -7.81
C ARG A 88 2.47 -23.62 -6.58
N GLU A 89 1.22 -24.02 -6.83
CA GLU A 89 0.33 -24.83 -6.01
C GLU A 89 0.39 -24.63 -4.49
N SER A 90 -0.70 -24.06 -3.97
CA SER A 90 -1.16 -24.18 -2.59
C SER A 90 -0.27 -23.57 -1.51
N MET A 91 -0.89 -22.70 -0.70
CA MET A 91 -1.02 -22.91 0.75
C MET A 91 -0.99 -21.57 1.49
N CYS A 92 -2.15 -21.21 2.01
CA CYS A 92 -2.30 -20.25 3.10
C CYS A 92 -1.47 -20.75 4.30
N GLN A 93 -0.26 -20.24 4.46
CA GLN A 93 0.49 -20.37 5.71
C GLN A 93 0.99 -18.98 6.11
N VAL A 94 0.67 -18.60 7.34
CA VAL A 94 1.22 -17.44 8.03
C VAL A 94 2.73 -17.64 8.14
N LEU A 95 3.48 -17.09 7.17
CA LEU A 95 4.93 -17.26 7.12
C LEU A 95 5.62 -16.20 7.98
N ASN A 96 6.54 -16.69 8.81
CA ASN A 96 7.44 -15.90 9.64
C ASN A 96 8.09 -14.75 8.84
N LYS A 97 8.16 -13.58 9.48
CA LYS A 97 8.63 -12.29 8.94
C LYS A 97 10.08 -12.37 8.41
N VAL A 98 10.27 -12.84 7.19
CA VAL A 98 11.53 -12.72 6.45
C VAL A 98 11.31 -11.76 5.27
N PRO A 99 12.17 -10.75 5.04
CA PRO A 99 12.07 -9.88 3.88
C PRO A 99 12.26 -10.71 2.59
N VAL A 100 11.23 -10.76 1.75
CA VAL A 100 11.19 -11.61 0.54
C VAL A 100 12.05 -11.04 -0.61
N MET A 101 12.30 -9.72 -0.62
CA MET A 101 13.06 -9.07 -1.70
C MET A 101 14.52 -8.79 -1.29
N LYS A 102 15.42 -9.75 -1.55
CA LYS A 102 16.87 -9.47 -1.66
C LYS A 102 17.18 -9.07 -3.10
N VAL A 103 18.08 -8.09 -3.30
CA VAL A 103 18.59 -7.73 -4.63
C VAL A 103 19.23 -8.97 -5.25
N VAL A 104 18.59 -9.53 -6.28
CA VAL A 104 19.03 -10.78 -6.94
C VAL A 104 20.04 -10.51 -8.05
N ALA A 105 20.08 -9.27 -8.56
CA ALA A 105 21.11 -8.83 -9.49
C ALA A 105 21.41 -7.35 -9.27
N LYS A 106 22.69 -7.04 -9.06
CA LYS A 106 23.23 -5.68 -9.14
C LYS A 106 23.97 -5.60 -10.47
N VAL A 107 23.38 -4.92 -11.45
CA VAL A 107 24.11 -4.55 -12.67
C VAL A 107 24.98 -3.35 -12.29
N ILE A 108 26.29 -3.51 -12.46
CA ILE A 108 27.31 -2.48 -12.21
C ILE A 108 27.47 -1.65 -13.48
#